data_AF-A0A9R0SV14-F1
#
_entry.id   AF-A0A9R0SV14-F1
#
_cell.length_a   1.000
_cell.length_b   1.000
_cell.length_c   1.000
_cell.angle_alpha   90.00
_cell.angle_beta   90.00
_cell.angle_gamma   90.00
#
_symmetry.space_group_name_H-M   'P 1'
#
loop_
_entity.id
_entity.type
_entity.pdbx_description
1 polymer ?
#
loop_
_entity_poly.entity_id
_entity_poly.type
_entity_poly.pdbx_seq_one_letter_code
_entity_poly.pdbx_strand_id
1 'polypeptide(L)'
;MPPAATFSSFSALMRRPPPPARRLLVAAARAHSTAGASRARGGLPRFHSPSLPSSKGEVVRIQGDEFWHMTRVLRLGINDRVELFDGAGGLVEGSIQKVDKNGSDVELVENARLIAPQGIQWHVFAAFGTLKGGRADWLIEK
;
A
#
# COMPACT_ATOMS: atom_id res chain seq x y z
N MET A 1 3.45 23.29 81.32
CA MET A 1 2.16 22.61 81.54
C MET A 1 1.79 21.84 80.28
N PRO A 2 1.53 20.52 80.37
CA PRO A 2 0.87 19.71 79.34
C PRO A 2 -0.68 19.80 79.55
N PRO A 3 -1.59 18.96 78.98
CA PRO A 3 -1.55 17.98 77.87
C PRO A 3 -2.78 18.05 76.89
N ALA A 4 -2.88 17.03 76.01
CA ALA A 4 -4.10 16.36 75.50
C ALA A 4 -4.87 17.00 74.33
N ALA A 5 -5.53 16.27 73.42
CA ALA A 5 -5.48 14.89 72.94
C ALA A 5 -6.33 14.82 71.64
N THR A 6 -5.88 14.01 70.68
CA THR A 6 -6.60 13.07 69.81
C THR A 6 -8.10 13.27 69.49
N PHE A 7 -8.49 13.30 68.20
CA PHE A 7 -9.17 12.19 67.47
C PHE A 7 -9.72 12.60 66.07
N SER A 8 -9.52 11.69 65.11
CA SER A 8 -10.32 11.32 63.92
C SER A 8 -10.92 12.34 62.96
N SER A 9 -10.56 12.21 61.67
CA SER A 9 -11.56 11.88 60.64
C SER A 9 -10.90 11.23 59.42
N PHE A 10 -11.12 9.92 59.28
CA PHE A 10 -11.01 9.23 57.99
C PHE A 10 -12.25 9.62 57.18
N SER A 11 -12.07 10.34 56.07
CA SER A 11 -13.13 10.49 55.08
C SER A 11 -12.78 9.75 53.80
N ALA A 12 -13.74 8.95 53.38
CA ALA A 12 -13.65 7.94 52.36
C ALA A 12 -13.55 8.54 50.95
N LEU A 13 -12.69 7.88 50.15
CA LEU A 13 -13.03 7.32 48.84
C LEU A 13 -14.12 8.05 48.02
N MET A 14 -13.71 8.90 47.08
CA MET A 14 -14.47 9.14 45.85
C MET A 14 -13.52 9.17 44.66
N ARG A 15 -13.07 7.99 44.22
CA ARG A 15 -12.47 7.82 42.88
C ARG A 15 -13.60 8.02 41.86
N ARG A 16 -13.65 9.19 41.24
CA ARG A 16 -14.54 9.45 40.09
C ARG A 16 -14.20 8.46 38.96
N PRO A 17 -15.20 7.73 38.42
CA PRO A 17 -14.95 6.92 37.23
C PRO A 17 -14.72 7.84 36.02
N PRO A 18 -13.85 7.46 35.07
CA PRO A 18 -13.70 8.20 33.82
C PRO A 18 -14.99 8.11 32.99
N PRO A 19 -15.30 9.13 32.18
CA PRO A 19 -16.48 9.11 31.31
C PRO A 19 -16.38 8.00 30.26
N PRO A 20 -17.51 7.44 29.79
CA PRO A 20 -17.51 6.37 28.81
C PRO A 20 -16.99 6.90 27.46
N ALA A 21 -15.87 6.35 27.00
CA ALA A 21 -15.34 6.60 25.66
C ALA A 21 -16.34 6.07 24.63
N ARG A 22 -16.91 6.98 23.83
CA ARG A 22 -17.71 6.64 22.65
C ARG A 22 -16.80 5.94 21.64
N ARG A 23 -16.87 4.61 21.60
CA ARG A 23 -16.30 3.80 20.51
C ARG A 23 -17.02 4.19 19.21
N LEU A 24 -16.36 5.01 18.39
CA LEU A 24 -16.73 5.17 16.99
C LEU A 24 -16.46 3.83 16.31
N LEU A 25 -17.55 3.16 15.92
CA LEU A 25 -17.51 1.94 15.15
C LEU A 25 -17.17 2.34 13.72
N VAL A 26 -15.89 2.27 13.36
CA VAL A 26 -15.45 2.45 11.98
C VAL A 26 -15.99 1.26 11.19
N ALA A 27 -17.03 1.51 10.40
CA ALA A 27 -17.50 0.54 9.41
C ALA A 27 -16.37 0.35 8.39
N ALA A 28 -15.73 -0.81 8.40
CA ALA A 28 -14.82 -1.21 7.36
C ALA A 28 -15.62 -1.36 6.05
N ALA A 29 -15.49 -0.38 5.15
CA ALA A 29 -16.03 -0.49 3.81
C ALA A 29 -15.30 -1.65 3.11
N ARG A 30 -16.00 -2.78 2.95
CA ARG A 30 -15.55 -3.87 2.07
C ARG A 30 -15.70 -3.41 0.62
N ALA A 31 -14.59 -3.03 0.01
CA ALA A 31 -14.50 -2.89 -1.44
C ALA A 31 -14.87 -4.25 -2.07
N HIS A 32 -15.93 -4.26 -2.86
CA HIS A 32 -16.36 -5.44 -3.60
C HIS A 32 -15.48 -5.55 -4.85
N SER A 33 -14.67 -6.60 -4.93
CA SER A 33 -13.95 -6.96 -6.14
C SER A 33 -14.92 -7.61 -7.12
N THR A 34 -15.23 -6.92 -8.22
CA THR A 34 -15.95 -7.51 -9.35
C THR A 34 -15.05 -8.52 -10.07
N ALA A 35 -15.65 -9.64 -10.45
CA ALA A 35 -15.00 -10.91 -10.73
C ALA A 35 -14.02 -10.92 -11.92
N GLY A 36 -12.82 -11.40 -11.63
CA GLY A 36 -11.74 -11.77 -12.53
C GLY A 36 -10.58 -12.28 -11.67
N ALA A 37 -10.78 -13.43 -11.03
CA ALA A 37 -9.98 -13.86 -9.88
C ALA A 37 -8.49 -14.06 -10.23
N SER A 38 -7.68 -13.03 -9.97
CA SER A 38 -6.24 -13.16 -9.76
C SER A 38 -6.01 -14.17 -8.63
N ARG A 39 -5.34 -15.28 -8.94
CA ARG A 39 -5.03 -16.36 -7.98
C ARG A 39 -3.93 -15.98 -6.99
N ALA A 40 -3.41 -14.75 -7.03
CA ALA A 40 -2.47 -14.24 -6.04
C ALA A 40 -3.25 -13.75 -4.81
N ARG A 41 -2.84 -14.17 -3.60
CA ARG A 41 -3.47 -13.78 -2.32
C ARG A 41 -3.42 -12.26 -2.00
N GLY A 42 -2.97 -11.40 -2.93
CA GLY A 42 -2.61 -10.00 -2.69
C GLY A 42 -3.11 -8.98 -3.71
N GLY A 43 -4.11 -9.30 -4.55
CA GLY A 43 -4.66 -8.37 -5.54
C GLY A 43 -4.14 -8.59 -6.96
N LEU A 44 -4.22 -7.55 -7.80
CA LEU A 44 -3.70 -7.59 -9.17
C LEU A 44 -2.17 -7.54 -9.17
N PRO A 45 -1.48 -8.25 -10.07
CA PRO A 45 -0.04 -8.07 -10.27
C PRO A 45 0.29 -6.62 -10.64
N ARG A 46 1.34 -6.06 -10.01
CA ARG A 46 1.77 -4.67 -10.17
C ARG A 46 3.09 -4.59 -10.91
N PHE A 47 3.20 -3.68 -11.87
CA PHE A 47 4.42 -3.46 -12.67
C PHE A 47 4.75 -1.97 -12.77
N HIS A 48 6.03 -1.64 -12.75
CA HIS A 48 6.51 -0.27 -12.89
C HIS A 48 6.50 0.17 -14.37
N SER A 49 5.99 1.36 -14.64
CA SER A 49 6.10 2.05 -15.92
C SER A 49 6.55 3.50 -15.67
N PRO A 50 7.69 3.95 -16.21
CA PRO A 50 8.25 5.28 -15.94
C PRO A 50 7.30 6.44 -16.26
N SER A 51 6.36 6.22 -17.18
CA SER A 51 5.30 7.16 -17.51
C SER A 51 3.96 6.45 -17.61
N LEU A 52 2.91 7.12 -17.14
CA LEU A 52 1.53 6.68 -17.25
C LEU A 52 0.71 7.71 -18.02
N PRO A 53 -0.07 7.29 -19.03
CA PRO A 53 -1.09 8.12 -19.64
C PRO A 53 -2.17 8.48 -18.61
N SER A 54 -2.86 9.61 -18.83
CA SER A 54 -3.88 10.06 -17.87
C SER A 54 -5.25 9.42 -18.13
N SER A 55 -5.53 9.06 -19.38
CA SER A 55 -6.88 8.77 -19.84
C SER A 55 -7.12 7.28 -20.04
N LYS A 56 -8.33 6.84 -19.70
CA LYS A 56 -8.83 5.52 -20.03
C LYS A 56 -8.74 5.27 -21.55
N GLY A 57 -8.37 4.05 -21.93
CA GLY A 57 -8.23 3.59 -23.32
C GLY A 57 -6.86 3.89 -23.93
N GLU A 58 -6.02 4.68 -23.27
CA GLU A 58 -4.64 4.84 -23.69
C GLU A 58 -3.83 3.56 -23.43
N VAL A 59 -2.77 3.34 -24.21
CA VAL A 59 -1.99 2.10 -24.18
C VAL A 59 -0.57 2.37 -23.68
N VAL A 60 -0.12 1.56 -22.74
CA VAL A 60 1.26 1.55 -22.23
C VAL A 60 1.97 0.31 -22.74
N ARG A 61 3.15 0.52 -23.30
CA ARG A 61 4.04 -0.55 -23.74
C ARG A 61 4.98 -0.96 -22.62
N ILE A 62 4.87 -2.19 -22.14
CA ILE A 62 5.76 -2.78 -21.14
C ILE A 62 6.85 -3.60 -21.82
N GLN A 63 8.11 -3.37 -21.43
CA GLN A 63 9.29 -3.99 -22.02
C GLN A 63 10.32 -4.38 -20.93
N GLY A 64 11.40 -5.04 -21.33
CA GLY A 64 12.52 -5.38 -20.43
C GLY A 64 12.11 -6.36 -19.33
N ASP A 65 12.60 -6.09 -18.11
CA ASP A 65 12.44 -6.99 -16.96
C ASP A 65 10.98 -7.14 -16.55
N GLU A 66 10.18 -6.07 -16.60
CA GLU A 66 8.75 -6.12 -16.26
C GLU A 66 7.97 -6.98 -17.27
N PHE A 67 8.30 -6.88 -18.56
CA PHE A 67 7.70 -7.75 -19.58
C PHE A 67 8.04 -9.23 -19.36
N TRP A 68 9.29 -9.52 -18.98
CA TRP A 68 9.72 -10.88 -18.65
C TRP A 68 8.99 -11.40 -17.41
N HIS A 69 8.85 -10.56 -16.38
CA HIS A 69 8.11 -10.88 -15.16
C HIS A 69 6.62 -11.17 -15.46
N MET A 70 5.97 -10.36 -16.31
CA MET A 70 4.60 -10.60 -16.77
C MET A 70 4.44 -11.96 -17.47
N THR A 71 5.23 -12.21 -18.51
CA THR A 71 4.94 -13.30 -19.47
C THR A 71 5.64 -14.62 -19.15
N ARG A 72 6.83 -14.59 -18.53
CA ARG A 72 7.61 -15.80 -18.24
C ARG A 72 7.43 -16.29 -16.81
N VAL A 73 7.44 -15.37 -15.85
CA VAL A 73 7.31 -15.71 -14.43
C VAL A 73 5.85 -15.91 -14.07
N LEU A 74 5.03 -14.88 -14.28
CA LEU A 74 3.62 -14.89 -13.91
C LEU A 74 2.72 -15.53 -14.98
N ARG A 75 3.24 -15.66 -16.21
CA ARG A 75 2.56 -16.29 -17.36
C ARG A 75 1.25 -15.60 -17.71
N LEU A 76 1.20 -14.28 -17.53
CA LEU A 76 0.07 -13.45 -17.91
C LEU A 76 -0.08 -13.40 -19.43
N GLY A 77 -1.32 -13.38 -19.90
CA GLY A 77 -1.70 -13.36 -21.30
C GLY A 77 -2.70 -12.26 -21.63
N ILE A 78 -3.20 -12.30 -22.86
CA ILE A 78 -4.20 -11.34 -23.35
C ILE A 78 -5.47 -11.43 -22.49
N ASN A 79 -6.04 -10.27 -22.16
CA ASN A 79 -7.17 -10.02 -21.27
C ASN A 79 -6.89 -10.16 -19.76
N ASP A 80 -5.66 -10.52 -19.36
CA ASP A 80 -5.31 -10.49 -17.94
C ASP A 80 -5.20 -9.05 -17.42
N ARG A 81 -5.64 -8.87 -16.17
CA ARG A 81 -5.67 -7.59 -15.47
C ARG A 81 -4.39 -7.36 -14.70
N VAL A 82 -3.88 -6.14 -14.79
CA VAL A 82 -2.66 -5.70 -14.09
C VAL A 82 -2.82 -4.27 -13.58
N GLU A 83 -2.00 -3.89 -12.61
CA GLU A 83 -1.87 -2.50 -12.17
C GLU A 83 -0.50 -1.96 -12.59
N LEU A 84 -0.48 -0.75 -13.16
CA LEU A 84 0.75 -0.04 -13.52
C LEU A 84 0.97 1.14 -12.57
N PHE A 85 2.22 1.35 -12.14
CA PHE A 85 2.60 2.48 -11.28
C PHE A 85 3.88 3.17 -11.77
N ASP A 86 4.02 4.47 -11.50
CA ASP A 86 5.12 5.31 -12.01
C ASP A 86 6.20 5.66 -10.97
N GLY A 87 6.03 5.23 -9.72
CA GLY A 87 6.93 5.59 -8.61
C GLY A 87 6.80 7.03 -8.12
N ALA A 88 6.00 7.88 -8.78
CA ALA A 88 5.65 9.25 -8.38
C ALA A 88 4.27 9.34 -7.72
N GLY A 89 3.59 8.20 -7.52
CA GLY A 89 2.28 8.08 -6.89
C GLY A 89 1.15 7.83 -7.88
N GLY A 90 1.42 7.84 -9.19
CA GLY A 90 0.49 7.41 -10.22
C GLY A 90 0.24 5.90 -10.13
N LEU A 91 -1.04 5.53 -10.22
CA LEU A 91 -1.50 4.15 -10.28
C LEU A 91 -2.65 4.05 -11.27
N VAL A 92 -2.68 2.98 -12.06
CA VAL A 92 -3.80 2.72 -12.98
C VAL A 92 -3.99 1.23 -13.19
N GLU A 93 -5.24 0.79 -13.28
CA GLU A 93 -5.58 -0.57 -13.69
C GLU A 93 -5.64 -0.68 -15.22
N GLY A 94 -5.05 -1.74 -15.77
CA GLY A 94 -5.01 -2.02 -17.18
C GLY A 94 -5.32 -3.47 -17.55
N SER A 95 -5.60 -3.68 -18.83
CA SER A 95 -5.81 -5.00 -19.45
C SER A 95 -4.74 -5.24 -20.50
N ILE A 96 -4.14 -6.43 -20.50
CA ILE A 96 -3.20 -6.81 -21.55
C ILE A 96 -3.97 -7.02 -22.86
N GLN A 97 -3.77 -6.17 -23.86
CA GLN A 97 -4.45 -6.30 -25.16
C GLN A 97 -3.61 -7.07 -26.17
N LYS A 98 -2.29 -7.02 -26.04
CA LYS A 98 -1.37 -7.67 -26.96
C LYS A 98 -0.09 -8.08 -26.25
N VAL A 99 0.41 -9.25 -26.63
CA VAL A 99 1.73 -9.74 -26.21
C VAL A 99 2.48 -10.12 -27.48
N ASP A 100 3.67 -9.57 -27.65
CA ASP A 100 4.58 -9.97 -28.72
C ASP A 100 5.96 -10.36 -28.16
N LYS A 101 6.92 -10.62 -29.04
CA LYS A 101 8.26 -11.07 -28.64
C LYS A 101 9.07 -10.05 -27.83
N ASN A 102 8.75 -8.76 -27.93
CA ASN A 102 9.54 -7.65 -27.41
C ASN A 102 8.78 -6.80 -26.37
N GLY A 103 7.58 -7.21 -25.97
CA GLY A 103 6.79 -6.45 -25.01
C GLY A 103 5.31 -6.82 -24.98
N SER A 104 4.61 -6.16 -24.06
CA SER A 104 3.18 -6.30 -23.83
C SER A 104 2.52 -4.93 -23.90
N ASP A 105 1.40 -4.83 -24.61
CA ASP A 105 0.58 -3.63 -24.67
C ASP A 105 -0.54 -3.75 -23.62
N VAL A 106 -0.58 -2.78 -22.71
CA VAL A 106 -1.56 -2.72 -21.63
C VAL A 106 -2.44 -1.50 -21.87
N GLU A 107 -3.74 -1.72 -22.10
CA GLU A 107 -4.72 -0.66 -22.25
C GLU A 107 -5.29 -0.27 -20.88
N LEU A 108 -5.31 1.03 -20.60
CA LEU A 108 -5.84 1.60 -19.37
C LEU A 108 -7.36 1.43 -19.32
N VAL A 109 -7.86 0.86 -18.21
CA VAL A 109 -9.31 0.57 -18.08
C VAL A 109 -10.03 1.61 -17.23
N GLU A 110 -9.27 2.36 -16.46
CA GLU A 110 -9.69 3.57 -15.77
C GLU A 110 -8.70 4.70 -16.04
N ASN A 111 -9.07 5.92 -15.67
CA ASN A 111 -8.12 7.04 -15.70
C ASN A 111 -7.05 6.82 -14.62
N ALA A 112 -5.82 7.24 -14.90
CA ALA A 112 -4.76 7.15 -13.89
C ALA A 112 -5.12 7.99 -12.67
N ARG A 113 -4.96 7.39 -11.48
CA ARG A 113 -5.20 8.04 -10.20
C ARG A 113 -3.88 8.39 -9.52
N LEU A 114 -3.85 9.53 -8.87
CA LEU A 114 -2.74 9.91 -8.01
C LEU A 114 -3.03 9.46 -6.57
N ILE A 115 -2.21 8.57 -6.04
CA ILE A 115 -2.32 8.10 -4.66
C ILE A 115 -1.43 8.98 -3.78
N ALA A 116 -2.08 9.87 -3.03
CA ALA A 116 -1.40 10.63 -2.00
C ALA A 116 -1.11 9.75 -0.77
N PRO A 117 0.11 9.81 -0.19
CA PRO A 117 0.41 9.17 1.07
C PRO A 117 -0.55 9.64 2.16
N GLN A 118 -1.09 8.72 2.95
CA GLN A 118 -2.02 9.02 4.03
C GLN A 118 -1.26 9.17 5.36
N GLY A 119 -1.64 10.16 6.17
CA GLY A 119 -1.05 10.38 7.50
C GLY A 119 0.21 11.25 7.48
N ILE A 120 1.09 11.05 8.46
CA ILE A 120 2.30 11.87 8.65
C ILE A 120 3.35 11.43 7.62
N GLN A 121 3.82 12.38 6.81
CA GLN A 121 4.92 12.17 5.87
C GLN A 121 6.26 12.49 6.53
N TRP A 122 7.04 11.45 6.83
CA TRP A 122 8.42 11.59 7.29
C TRP A 122 9.37 11.54 6.10
N HIS A 123 10.29 12.50 6.01
CA HIS A 123 11.44 12.40 5.12
C HIS A 123 12.56 11.64 5.83
N VAL A 124 12.69 10.34 5.54
CA VAL A 124 13.71 9.47 6.13
C VAL A 124 14.85 9.28 5.14
N PHE A 125 16.08 9.48 5.60
CA PHE A 125 17.29 9.25 4.82
C PHE A 125 18.08 8.11 5.47
N ALA A 126 18.35 7.05 4.71
CA ALA A 126 19.19 5.95 5.14
C ALA A 126 20.61 6.11 4.57
N ALA A 127 21.60 6.29 5.44
CA ALA A 127 23.01 6.40 5.07
C ALA A 127 23.81 5.29 5.74
N PHE A 128 24.39 4.39 4.94
CA PHE A 128 25.14 3.24 5.41
C PHE A 128 26.38 3.01 4.54
N GLY A 129 27.44 2.46 5.15
CA GLY A 129 28.63 2.02 4.42
C GLY A 129 28.38 0.72 3.65
N THR A 130 29.35 0.30 2.83
CA THR A 130 29.21 -0.93 2.06
C THR A 130 29.04 -2.16 2.96
N LEU A 131 27.99 -2.94 2.71
CA LEU A 131 27.67 -4.13 3.47
C LEU A 131 28.13 -5.38 2.73
N LYS A 132 28.96 -6.19 3.39
CA LYS A 132 29.44 -7.47 2.81
C LYS A 132 28.32 -8.51 2.74
N GLY A 133 28.41 -9.38 1.72
CA GLY A 133 27.65 -10.63 1.63
C GLY A 133 26.16 -10.47 1.31
N GLY A 134 25.79 -9.58 0.39
CA GLY A 134 24.38 -9.40 -0.04
C GLY A 134 23.48 -8.69 0.97
N ARG A 135 24.02 -8.26 2.12
CA ARG A 135 23.25 -7.54 3.15
C ARG A 135 22.75 -6.18 2.70
N ALA A 136 23.36 -5.60 1.66
CA ALA A 136 22.86 -4.37 1.04
C ALA A 136 21.50 -4.60 0.35
N ASP A 137 21.34 -5.71 -0.38
CA ASP A 137 20.09 -6.03 -1.09
C ASP A 137 18.95 -6.20 -0.09
N TRP A 138 19.22 -6.92 1.01
CA TRP A 138 18.26 -7.07 2.09
C TRP A 138 17.87 -5.73 2.73
N LEU A 139 18.82 -4.81 2.93
CA LEU A 139 18.55 -3.48 3.49
C LEU A 139 17.72 -2.60 2.54
N ILE A 140 17.86 -2.76 1.23
CA ILE A 140 17.04 -2.02 0.25
C ILE A 140 15.63 -2.60 0.15
N GLU A 141 15.49 -3.93 0.29
CA GLU A 141 14.20 -4.61 0.24
C GLU A 141 13.31 -4.32 1.46
N LYS A 142 13.91 -4.02 2.62
CA LYS A 142 13.22 -3.88 3.90
C LYS A 142 13.13 -2.44 4.37
#